data_AF-A0A8H7YBU1-F1
#
_entry.id   AF-A0A8H7YBU1-F1
#
_cell.length_a   1.000
_cell.length_b   1.000
_cell.length_c   1.000
_cell.angle_alpha   90.00
_cell.angle_beta   90.00
_cell.angle_gamma   90.00
#
_symmetry.space_group_name_H-M   'P 1'
#
loop_
_entity.id
_entity.type
_entity.pdbx_description
1 polymer ?
#
loop_
_entity_poly.entity_id
_entity_poly.type
_entity_poly.pdbx_seq_one_letter_code
_entity_poly.pdbx_strand_id
1 'polypeptide(L)'
;MIQSGKRLVVFLDYLADMNRVPYILDEFLYYWETPFDTTDPLFMQCKIDRPPNVNPDGRMYIANHYLDIERVGVLFPDRLSAPRTNSAIGKGSIGAQVELCTSIHGRKPNVVLVDFLNQGDVIGAQDMMNRF
;
A
#
# COMPACT_ATOMS: atom_id res chain seq x y z
N MET A 1 10.88 -14.45 -9.24
CA MET A 1 12.02 -14.18 -8.33
C MET A 1 12.79 -15.47 -8.02
N ILE A 2 12.22 -16.42 -7.26
CA ILE A 2 12.90 -17.68 -6.90
C ILE A 2 13.17 -18.56 -8.14
N GLN A 3 12.15 -18.88 -8.94
CA GLN A 3 12.30 -19.70 -10.16
C GLN A 3 13.18 -19.02 -11.23
N SER A 4 13.26 -17.69 -11.21
CA SER A 4 14.05 -16.90 -12.16
C SER A 4 15.48 -16.60 -11.65
N GLY A 5 15.94 -17.25 -10.57
CA GLY A 5 17.28 -17.06 -9.99
C GLY A 5 17.56 -15.66 -9.42
N LYS A 6 16.53 -14.84 -9.21
CA LYS A 6 16.68 -13.48 -8.65
C LYS A 6 16.61 -13.53 -7.13
N ARG A 7 17.32 -12.60 -6.47
CA ARG A 7 17.36 -12.47 -5.01
C ARG A 7 15.94 -12.29 -4.43
N LEU A 8 15.58 -13.13 -3.47
CA LEU A 8 14.41 -12.91 -2.61
C LEU A 8 14.79 -11.90 -1.52
N VAL A 9 13.93 -10.93 -1.27
CA VAL A 9 14.04 -9.97 -0.17
C VAL A 9 12.82 -10.15 0.71
N VAL A 10 13.02 -10.30 2.02
CA VAL A 10 11.95 -10.55 2.99
C VAL A 10 11.98 -9.41 4.00
N PHE A 11 10.80 -8.83 4.25
CA PHE A 11 10.59 -7.79 5.25
C PHE A 11 9.68 -8.33 6.36
N LEU A 12 9.87 -7.84 7.58
CA LEU A 12 8.97 -8.07 8.71
C LEU A 12 8.58 -6.70 9.28
N ASP A 13 7.28 -6.50 9.44
CA ASP A 13 6.64 -5.23 9.84
C ASP A 13 6.95 -4.84 11.29
N TYR A 14 7.12 -5.81 12.18
CA TYR A 14 7.46 -5.60 13.58
C TYR A 14 8.47 -6.63 14.11
N LEU A 15 9.34 -6.16 15.00
CA LEU A 15 10.26 -6.99 15.79
C LEU A 15 11.27 -7.81 14.95
N ALA A 16 11.66 -7.30 13.78
CA ALA A 16 12.77 -7.88 13.02
C ALA A 16 14.08 -7.79 13.82
N ASP A 17 14.66 -8.94 14.18
CA ASP A 17 15.99 -9.02 14.78
C ASP A 17 17.02 -9.39 13.71
N MET A 18 17.56 -8.36 13.06
CA MET A 18 18.56 -8.53 11.99
C MET A 18 19.92 -9.03 12.50
N ASN A 19 20.19 -8.99 13.82
CA ASN A 19 21.41 -9.58 14.37
C ASN A 19 21.30 -11.10 14.46
N ARG A 20 20.10 -11.63 14.74
CA ARG A 20 19.82 -13.07 14.79
C ARG A 20 19.41 -13.67 13.45
N VAL A 21 18.63 -12.93 12.67
CA VAL A 21 18.05 -13.37 11.38
C VAL A 21 18.33 -12.32 10.30
N PRO A 22 19.58 -12.19 9.82
CA PRO A 22 20.02 -11.07 8.97
C PRO A 22 19.39 -11.02 7.57
N TYR A 23 18.63 -12.05 7.18
CA TYR A 23 17.93 -12.12 5.89
C TYR A 23 16.44 -11.76 5.99
N ILE A 24 15.92 -11.46 7.19
CA ILE A 24 14.61 -10.84 7.40
C ILE A 24 14.88 -9.39 7.80
N LEU A 25 14.58 -8.46 6.90
CA LEU A 25 14.82 -7.03 7.09
C LEU A 25 13.67 -6.39 7.86
N ASP A 26 13.98 -5.37 8.66
CA ASP A 26 12.96 -4.50 9.26
C ASP A 26 12.28 -3.70 8.14
N GLU A 27 10.96 -3.86 7.98
CA GLU A 27 10.19 -3.17 6.95
C GLU A 27 10.36 -1.65 7.03
N PHE A 28 10.20 -1.05 8.20
CA PHE A 28 10.18 0.40 8.38
C PHE A 28 11.57 1.04 8.44
N LEU A 29 12.63 0.27 8.27
CA LEU A 29 13.94 0.81 7.87
C LEU A 29 14.02 1.10 6.37
N TYR A 30 13.27 0.36 5.55
CA TYR A 30 13.33 0.44 4.08
C TYR A 30 12.05 0.98 3.44
N TYR A 31 10.93 0.91 4.15
CA TYR A 31 9.63 1.41 3.73
C TYR A 31 9.19 2.61 4.58
N TRP A 32 8.29 3.38 4.00
CA TRP A 32 7.27 4.11 4.73
C TRP A 32 5.90 3.78 4.11
N GLU A 33 4.82 4.17 4.75
CA GLU A 33 3.48 3.97 4.21
C GLU A 33 2.54 5.14 4.48
N THR A 34 1.46 5.19 3.69
CA THR A 34 0.35 6.11 3.92
C THR A 34 -0.49 5.66 5.11
N PRO A 35 -1.33 6.54 5.70
CA PRO A 35 -2.29 6.16 6.74
C PRO A 35 -3.12 4.95 6.35
N PHE A 36 -3.33 4.11 7.33
CA PHE A 36 -4.11 2.89 7.29
C PHE A 36 -5.47 3.10 7.99
N ASP A 37 -6.37 2.12 7.93
CA ASP A 37 -7.69 2.15 8.60
C ASP A 37 -8.58 3.36 8.24
N THR A 38 -8.52 3.81 6.98
CA THR A 38 -9.28 4.98 6.52
C THR A 38 -10.76 4.67 6.36
N THR A 39 -11.61 5.61 6.76
CA THR A 39 -13.06 5.61 6.48
C THR A 39 -13.45 6.61 5.38
N ASP A 40 -12.47 7.32 4.80
CA ASP A 40 -12.68 8.19 3.62
C ASP A 40 -12.69 7.34 2.33
N PRO A 41 -13.84 7.19 1.65
CA PRO A 41 -13.94 6.37 0.44
C PRO A 41 -13.24 7.00 -0.78
N LEU A 42 -12.75 8.23 -0.67
CA LEU A 42 -12.05 8.92 -1.75
C LEU A 42 -10.53 8.83 -1.64
N PHE A 43 -9.99 8.39 -0.50
CA PHE A 43 -8.55 8.25 -0.26
C PHE A 43 -7.77 9.54 -0.58
N MET A 44 -8.28 10.70 -0.15
CA MET A 44 -7.76 12.03 -0.56
C MET A 44 -6.50 12.46 0.19
N GLN A 45 -5.59 11.53 0.46
CA GLN A 45 -4.35 11.79 1.19
C GLN A 45 -3.26 10.79 0.81
N CYS A 46 -2.02 11.27 0.87
CA CYS A 46 -0.80 10.47 0.68
C CYS A 46 0.30 10.90 1.65
N LYS A 47 -0.06 11.29 2.88
CA LYS A 47 0.94 11.71 3.88
C LYS A 47 1.77 10.50 4.32
N ILE A 48 2.98 10.73 4.82
CA ILE A 48 3.77 9.70 5.49
C ILE A 48 3.15 9.47 6.87
N ASP A 49 2.88 8.22 7.23
CA ASP A 49 2.28 7.86 8.52
C ASP A 49 3.21 6.97 9.34
N ARG A 50 3.62 5.83 8.78
CA ARG A 50 4.50 4.88 9.46
C ARG A 50 5.78 4.61 8.64
N PRO A 51 6.97 4.67 9.26
CA PRO A 51 7.23 5.28 10.57
C PRO A 51 7.03 6.81 10.51
N PRO A 52 6.65 7.47 11.63
CA PRO A 52 6.42 8.90 11.61
C PRO A 52 7.73 9.69 11.40
N ASN A 53 7.63 10.83 10.72
CA ASN A 53 8.72 11.80 10.53
C ASN A 53 9.99 11.27 9.83
N VAL A 54 9.88 10.24 8.99
CA VAL A 54 11.03 9.80 8.18
C VAL A 54 11.16 10.57 6.88
N ASN A 55 12.40 10.69 6.39
CA ASN A 55 12.67 11.15 5.04
C ASN A 55 12.21 10.07 4.04
N PRO A 56 11.31 10.37 3.09
CA PRO A 56 10.87 9.42 2.07
C PRO A 56 11.96 9.04 1.06
N ASP A 57 13.03 9.84 0.94
CA ASP A 57 14.13 9.60 0.01
C ASP A 57 14.89 8.31 0.35
N GLY A 58 15.18 7.51 -0.69
CA GLY A 58 15.90 6.24 -0.53
C GLY A 58 15.07 5.09 0.06
N ARG A 59 13.81 5.33 0.40
CA ARG A 59 12.88 4.31 0.91
C ARG A 59 11.92 3.86 -0.18
N MET A 60 11.41 2.64 -0.10
CA MET A 60 10.21 2.23 -0.83
C MET A 60 8.96 2.71 -0.08
N TYR A 61 7.78 2.61 -0.69
CA TYR A 61 6.56 2.88 0.06
C TYR A 61 5.36 2.02 -0.30
N ILE A 62 4.50 1.85 0.70
CA ILE A 62 3.21 1.16 0.63
C ILE A 62 2.09 2.20 0.62
N ALA A 63 1.22 2.13 -0.37
CA ALA A 63 -0.06 2.83 -0.34
C ALA A 63 -1.11 1.92 0.29
N ASN A 64 -1.57 2.28 1.49
CA ASN A 64 -2.69 1.62 2.15
C ASN A 64 -4.00 2.05 1.45
N HIS A 65 -4.55 1.16 0.62
CA HIS A 65 -5.74 1.37 -0.21
C HIS A 65 -6.81 0.32 0.10
N TYR A 66 -7.29 0.33 1.33
CA TYR A 66 -8.43 -0.46 1.78
C TYR A 66 -9.37 0.45 2.58
N LEU A 67 -10.67 0.24 2.43
CA LEU A 67 -11.70 1.10 3.03
C LEU A 67 -12.31 0.37 4.22
N ASP A 68 -12.35 1.04 5.36
CA ASP A 68 -13.10 0.60 6.51
C ASP A 68 -14.44 1.30 6.65
N ILE A 69 -15.37 0.62 7.29
CA ILE A 69 -16.59 1.19 7.85
C ILE A 69 -16.57 1.04 9.37
N GLU A 70 -16.99 2.09 10.06
CA GLU A 70 -17.16 2.03 11.50
C GLU A 70 -18.55 1.53 11.89
N ARG A 71 -18.62 0.54 12.76
CA ARG A 71 -19.84 0.05 13.40
C ARG A 71 -19.57 -0.19 14.87
N VAL A 72 -20.44 0.30 15.74
CA VAL A 72 -20.33 0.11 17.21
C VAL A 72 -18.95 0.45 17.79
N GLY A 73 -18.27 1.47 17.24
CA GLY A 73 -16.94 1.91 17.70
C GLY A 73 -15.78 1.01 17.24
N VAL A 74 -16.02 0.13 16.27
CA VAL A 74 -15.03 -0.81 15.72
C VAL A 74 -15.00 -0.65 14.19
N LEU A 75 -13.80 -0.70 13.63
CA LEU A 75 -13.58 -0.66 12.18
C LEU A 75 -13.67 -2.06 11.57
N PHE A 76 -14.34 -2.14 10.42
CA PHE A 76 -14.51 -3.36 9.66
C PHE A 76 -14.19 -3.10 8.19
N PRO A 77 -13.48 -4.01 7.49
CA PRO A 77 -13.28 -3.91 6.06
C PRO A 77 -14.60 -3.80 5.28
N ASP A 78 -14.74 -2.77 4.46
CA ASP A 78 -15.93 -2.52 3.64
C ASP A 78 -15.95 -3.42 2.40
N ARG A 79 -16.38 -4.66 2.60
CA ARG A 79 -16.51 -5.64 1.53
C ARG A 79 -17.49 -5.22 0.43
N LEU A 80 -18.52 -4.43 0.76
CA LEU A 80 -19.53 -4.02 -0.22
C LEU A 80 -18.97 -2.96 -1.18
N SER A 81 -18.13 -2.06 -0.69
CA SER A 81 -17.44 -1.06 -1.51
C SER A 81 -16.19 -1.61 -2.21
N ALA A 82 -15.68 -2.78 -1.82
CA ALA A 82 -14.43 -3.35 -2.36
C ALA A 82 -14.34 -3.36 -3.90
N PRO A 83 -15.40 -3.70 -4.69
CA PRO A 83 -15.30 -3.62 -6.16
C PRO A 83 -14.99 -2.22 -6.70
N ARG A 84 -15.43 -1.15 -6.01
CA ARG A 84 -15.10 0.24 -6.35
C ARG A 84 -13.73 0.62 -5.85
N THR A 85 -13.42 0.34 -4.58
CA THR A 85 -12.11 0.63 -3.97
C THR A 85 -11.00 0.01 -4.81
N ASN A 86 -11.10 -1.28 -5.10
CA ASN A 86 -10.09 -2.02 -5.86
C ASN A 86 -10.17 -1.83 -7.38
N SER A 87 -10.90 -0.83 -7.88
CA SER A 87 -10.95 -0.58 -9.33
C SER A 87 -9.66 0.06 -9.84
N ALA A 88 -9.35 -0.16 -11.12
CA ALA A 88 -8.16 0.44 -11.75
C ALA A 88 -8.31 1.95 -11.99
N ILE A 89 -9.55 2.42 -12.22
CA ILE A 89 -9.87 3.81 -12.57
C ILE A 89 -11.15 4.27 -11.87
N GLY A 90 -11.32 5.59 -11.74
CA GLY A 90 -12.51 6.19 -11.15
C GLY A 90 -12.27 6.74 -9.76
N LYS A 91 -13.28 7.43 -9.21
CA LYS A 91 -13.16 8.06 -7.89
C LYS A 91 -13.05 7.01 -6.78
N GLY A 92 -12.10 7.20 -5.87
CA GLY A 92 -11.85 6.28 -4.77
C GLY A 92 -11.21 4.97 -5.19
N SER A 93 -10.66 4.90 -6.41
CA SER A 93 -9.99 3.71 -6.93
C SER A 93 -8.50 3.68 -6.58
N ILE A 94 -7.87 2.52 -6.75
CA ILE A 94 -6.41 2.36 -6.65
C ILE A 94 -5.72 3.38 -7.56
N GLY A 95 -6.13 3.46 -8.82
CA GLY A 95 -5.54 4.38 -9.80
C GLY A 95 -5.65 5.85 -9.39
N ALA A 96 -6.78 6.27 -8.83
CA ALA A 96 -6.96 7.64 -8.38
C ALA A 96 -6.04 8.01 -7.20
N GLN A 97 -5.91 7.13 -6.20
CA GLN A 97 -4.99 7.39 -5.09
C GLN A 97 -3.53 7.34 -5.57
N VAL A 98 -3.18 6.40 -6.46
CA VAL A 98 -1.82 6.31 -7.02
C VAL A 98 -1.46 7.57 -7.80
N GLU A 99 -2.37 8.11 -8.62
CA GLU A 99 -2.16 9.36 -9.35
C GLU A 99 -1.92 10.53 -8.38
N LEU A 100 -2.77 10.66 -7.35
CA LEU A 100 -2.60 11.65 -6.28
C LEU A 100 -1.23 11.51 -5.61
N CYS A 101 -0.88 10.32 -5.14
CA CYS A 101 0.40 10.09 -4.44
C CYS A 101 1.60 10.33 -5.35
N THR A 102 1.50 9.99 -6.63
CA THR A 102 2.57 10.23 -7.61
C THR A 102 2.79 11.73 -7.81
N SER A 103 1.72 12.54 -7.82
CA SER A 103 1.83 14.00 -7.92
C SER A 103 2.52 14.65 -6.71
N ILE A 104 2.42 14.03 -5.53
CA ILE A 104 3.00 14.53 -4.28
C ILE A 104 4.46 14.06 -4.13
N HIS A 105 4.72 12.77 -4.38
CA HIS A 105 6.01 12.14 -4.10
C HIS A 105 6.93 12.01 -5.33
N GLY A 106 6.43 12.39 -6.52
CA GLY A 106 7.18 12.30 -7.78
C GLY A 106 7.43 10.88 -8.30
N ARG A 107 6.82 9.86 -7.67
CA ARG A 107 6.94 8.45 -8.04
C ARG A 107 5.72 7.65 -7.61
N LYS A 108 5.50 6.50 -8.26
CA LYS A 108 4.44 5.52 -7.95
C LYS A 108 4.80 4.70 -6.69
N PRO A 109 3.81 4.12 -5.98
CA PRO A 109 4.08 3.21 -4.87
C PRO A 109 4.78 1.94 -5.34
N ASN A 110 5.56 1.36 -4.43
CA ASN A 110 6.17 0.05 -4.65
C ASN A 110 5.16 -1.07 -4.38
N VAL A 111 4.24 -0.85 -3.44
CA VAL A 111 3.22 -1.80 -3.00
C VAL A 111 1.91 -1.05 -2.80
N VAL A 112 0.81 -1.64 -3.21
CA VAL A 112 -0.54 -1.20 -2.82
C VAL A 112 -1.14 -2.30 -1.94
N LEU A 113 -1.51 -1.95 -0.72
CA LEU A 113 -2.13 -2.87 0.23
C LEU A 113 -3.65 -2.74 0.10
N VAL A 114 -4.32 -3.86 -0.14
CA VAL A 114 -5.76 -3.92 -0.43
C VAL A 114 -6.43 -5.01 0.40
N ASP A 115 -7.71 -4.80 0.69
CA ASP A 115 -8.61 -5.86 1.17
C ASP A 115 -9.36 -6.51 0.01
N PHE A 116 -9.72 -7.79 0.17
CA PHE A 116 -10.51 -8.55 -0.80
C PHE A 116 -9.95 -8.48 -2.22
N LEU A 117 -8.68 -8.87 -2.40
CA LEU A 117 -7.93 -8.84 -3.68
C LEU A 117 -8.74 -9.31 -4.91
N ASN A 118 -9.69 -10.23 -4.73
CA ASN A 118 -10.52 -10.77 -5.80
C ASN A 118 -11.79 -9.94 -6.13
N GLN A 119 -12.00 -8.80 -5.49
CA GLN A 119 -13.06 -7.85 -5.79
C GLN A 119 -12.46 -6.65 -6.54
N GLY A 120 -13.08 -6.22 -7.63
CA GLY A 120 -12.56 -5.12 -8.45
C GLY A 120 -11.53 -5.58 -9.51
N ASP A 121 -10.59 -4.70 -9.84
CA ASP A 121 -9.59 -4.89 -10.89
C ASP A 121 -8.18 -4.53 -10.39
N VAL A 122 -7.74 -5.20 -9.31
CA VAL A 122 -6.43 -4.94 -8.69
C VAL A 122 -5.28 -5.24 -9.67
N ILE A 123 -5.41 -6.30 -10.47
CA ILE A 123 -4.38 -6.66 -11.45
C ILE A 123 -4.35 -5.66 -12.61
N GLY A 124 -5.51 -5.17 -13.09
CA GLY A 124 -5.53 -4.09 -14.08
C GLY A 124 -4.90 -2.81 -13.55
N ALA A 125 -5.13 -2.46 -12.27
CA ALA A 125 -4.45 -1.35 -11.61
C ALA A 125 -2.92 -1.55 -11.57
N GLN A 126 -2.47 -2.74 -11.20
CA GLN A 126 -1.05 -3.11 -11.21
C GLN A 126 -0.44 -2.98 -12.61
N ASP A 127 -1.12 -3.49 -13.63
CA ASP A 127 -0.65 -3.43 -15.01
C ASP A 127 -0.53 -1.98 -15.49
N MET A 128 -1.51 -1.13 -15.19
CA MET A 128 -1.44 0.29 -15.50
C MET A 128 -0.24 0.99 -14.84
N MET A 129 0.10 0.62 -13.61
CA MET A 129 1.26 1.20 -12.92
C MET A 129 2.60 0.79 -13.53
N ASN A 130 2.68 -0.37 -14.19
CA ASN A 130 3.93 -0.94 -14.70
C ASN A 130 4.09 -0.89 -16.23
N ARG A 131 3.14 -0.29 -16.96
CA ARG A 131 3.29 -0.04 -18.39
C ARG A 131 4.34 1.06 -18.64
N PHE A 132 5.22 0.82 -19.61
CA PHE A 132 6.24 1.74 -20.11
C PHE A 132 5.77 2.38 -21.42
#